data_AF-A0A2T1BX08-F1
#
_entry.id   AF-A0A2T1BX08-F1
#
_cell.length_a   1.000
_cell.length_b   1.000
_cell.length_c   1.000
_cell.angle_alpha   90.00
_cell.angle_beta   90.00
_cell.angle_gamma   90.00
#
_symmetry.space_group_name_H-M   'P 1'
#
loop_
_entity.id
_entity.type
_entity.pdbx_description
1 polymer ?
#
loop_
_entity_poly.entity_id
_entity_poly.type
_entity_poly.pdbx_seq_one_letter_code
_entity_poly.pdbx_strand_id
1 'polypeptide(L)'
;MTTEYDINRATLALLSCYAAELWEQLEELPEGEEQAQALENLLQIQDATASKIDAIAYVADQLKVDLETWSTRLQKVVELHTQVINKRKKQLEHLKAYLVRLNELGMLKDKVIGTQRRIDFQNSPKSVELLVEPEELPQEYQTIKVTAKSKEILEAYKRGEDTSAIAKVSQSKHVRFRSLSQKQS
;
A
#
# COMPACT_ATOMS: atom_id res chain seq x y z
N MET A 1 -10.65 -9.05 -48.20
CA MET A 1 -10.33 -10.24 -47.39
C MET A 1 -11.21 -10.18 -46.16
N THR A 2 -12.25 -10.99 -46.15
CA THR A 2 -13.21 -11.13 -45.05
C THR A 2 -12.58 -11.98 -43.96
N THR A 3 -12.22 -11.36 -42.84
CA THR A 3 -12.00 -12.08 -41.59
C THR A 3 -13.12 -11.66 -40.65
N GLU A 4 -14.15 -12.52 -40.56
CA GLU A 4 -15.01 -12.66 -39.38
C GLU A 4 -14.11 -12.85 -38.16
N TYR A 5 -13.59 -11.76 -37.62
CA TYR A 5 -12.96 -11.77 -36.30
C TYR A 5 -14.10 -11.88 -35.29
N ASP A 6 -14.06 -12.90 -34.44
CA ASP A 6 -15.04 -13.07 -33.36
C ASP A 6 -14.91 -11.89 -32.38
N ILE A 7 -15.71 -10.85 -32.61
CA ILE A 7 -15.75 -9.58 -31.86
C ILE A 7 -15.87 -9.89 -30.36
N ASN A 8 -16.54 -10.98 -29.98
CA ASN A 8 -16.71 -11.40 -28.60
C ASN A 8 -15.42 -11.89 -27.92
N ARG A 9 -14.44 -12.36 -28.70
CA ARG A 9 -13.15 -12.83 -28.19
C ARG A 9 -12.04 -11.78 -28.26
N ALA A 10 -12.26 -10.69 -28.99
CA ALA A 10 -11.31 -9.59 -29.12
C ALA A 10 -10.96 -8.96 -27.77
N THR A 11 -9.75 -8.40 -27.68
CA THR A 11 -9.34 -7.60 -26.51
C THR A 11 -9.95 -6.21 -26.60
N LEU A 12 -10.04 -5.49 -25.47
CA LEU A 12 -10.52 -4.11 -25.47
C LEU A 12 -9.69 -3.20 -26.39
N ALA A 13 -8.37 -3.44 -26.45
CA ALA A 13 -7.49 -2.72 -27.36
C ALA A 13 -7.83 -2.99 -28.83
N LEU A 14 -8.03 -4.26 -29.19
CA LEU A 14 -8.38 -4.65 -30.56
C LEU A 14 -9.75 -4.08 -30.98
N LEU A 15 -10.74 -4.13 -30.09
CA LEU A 15 -12.06 -3.53 -30.31
C LEU A 15 -11.97 -2.01 -30.51
N SER A 16 -11.11 -1.32 -29.74
CA SER A 16 -10.90 0.12 -29.88
C SER A 16 -10.24 0.48 -31.21
N CYS A 17 -9.26 -0.32 -31.66
CA CYS A 17 -8.63 -0.14 -32.97
C CYS A 17 -9.63 -0.36 -34.09
N TYR A 18 -10.41 -1.45 -34.06
CA TYR A 18 -11.42 -1.72 -35.07
C TYR A 18 -12.53 -0.67 -35.11
N ALA A 19 -12.96 -0.16 -33.95
CA ALA A 19 -13.89 0.95 -33.91
C ALA A 19 -13.32 2.18 -34.62
N ALA A 20 -12.06 2.55 -34.33
CA ALA A 20 -11.42 3.70 -34.97
C ALA A 20 -11.28 3.52 -36.49
N GLU A 21 -10.84 2.35 -36.95
CA GLU A 21 -10.72 2.04 -38.39
C GLU A 21 -12.09 2.10 -39.10
N LEU A 22 -13.15 1.58 -38.48
CA LEU A 22 -14.50 1.65 -39.04
C LEU A 22 -15.05 3.07 -39.07
N TRP A 23 -14.73 3.91 -38.06
CA TRP A 23 -15.10 5.32 -38.08
C TRP A 23 -14.43 6.09 -39.21
N GLU A 24 -13.13 5.87 -39.45
CA GLU A 24 -12.42 6.48 -40.58
C GLU A 24 -13.00 6.05 -41.93
N GLN A 25 -13.34 4.76 -42.10
CA GLN A 25 -13.96 4.25 -43.31
C GLN A 25 -15.35 4.83 -43.57
N LEU A 26 -16.11 5.11 -42.52
CA LEU A 26 -17.48 5.62 -42.63
C LEU A 26 -17.55 7.03 -43.22
N GLU A 27 -16.49 7.83 -43.06
CA GLU A 27 -16.38 9.17 -43.66
C GLU A 27 -16.19 9.12 -45.18
N GLU A 28 -15.65 8.02 -45.70
CA GLU A 28 -15.37 7.83 -47.13
C GLU A 28 -16.47 7.08 -47.89
N LEU A 29 -17.40 6.43 -47.17
CA LEU A 29 -18.46 5.62 -47.77
C LEU A 29 -19.64 6.48 -48.28
N PRO A 30 -20.13 6.23 -49.51
CA PRO A 30 -21.34 6.87 -50.01
C PRO A 30 -22.58 6.39 -49.25
N GLU A 31 -23.61 7.25 -49.18
CA GLU A 31 -24.90 6.87 -48.58
C GLU A 31 -25.51 5.66 -49.32
N GLY A 32 -25.83 4.61 -48.56
CA GLY A 32 -26.36 3.37 -49.12
C GLY A 32 -26.18 2.17 -48.19
N GLU A 33 -26.29 0.97 -48.77
CA GLU A 33 -26.19 -0.29 -48.02
C GLU A 33 -24.83 -0.50 -47.35
N GLU A 34 -23.73 -0.07 -47.98
CA GLU A 34 -22.38 -0.21 -47.43
C GLU A 34 -22.18 0.63 -46.16
N GLN A 35 -22.70 1.86 -46.14
CA GLN A 35 -22.68 2.72 -44.96
C GLN A 35 -23.58 2.14 -43.83
N ALA A 36 -24.75 1.60 -44.17
CA ALA A 36 -25.63 0.96 -43.20
C ALA A 36 -24.96 -0.27 -42.55
N GLN A 37 -24.25 -1.08 -43.33
CA GLN A 37 -23.51 -2.23 -42.82
C GLN A 37 -22.35 -1.83 -41.91
N ALA A 38 -21.61 -0.75 -42.25
CA ALA A 38 -20.54 -0.22 -41.41
C ALA A 38 -21.07 0.30 -40.06
N LEU A 39 -22.23 0.98 -40.07
CA LEU A 39 -22.91 1.43 -38.85
C LEU A 39 -23.37 0.26 -37.97
N GLU A 40 -23.89 -0.81 -38.57
CA GLU A 40 -24.26 -2.02 -37.83
C GLU A 40 -23.03 -2.67 -37.17
N ASN A 41 -21.90 -2.76 -37.88
CA ASN A 41 -20.66 -3.29 -37.33
C ASN A 41 -20.13 -2.43 -36.18
N LEU A 42 -20.21 -1.10 -36.27
CA LEU A 42 -19.86 -0.19 -35.17
C LEU A 42 -20.74 -0.42 -33.94
N LEU A 43 -22.04 -0.65 -34.13
CA LEU A 43 -22.95 -0.97 -33.03
C LEU A 43 -22.54 -2.27 -32.32
N GLN A 44 -22.22 -3.31 -33.09
CA GLN A 44 -21.75 -4.59 -32.55
C GLN A 44 -20.43 -4.44 -31.77
N ILE A 45 -19.49 -3.63 -32.28
CA ILE A 45 -18.24 -3.34 -31.58
C ILE A 45 -18.48 -2.55 -30.30
N GLN A 46 -19.43 -1.62 -30.29
CA GLN A 46 -19.80 -0.86 -29.10
C GLN A 46 -20.37 -1.79 -28.01
N ASP A 47 -21.28 -2.69 -28.37
CA ASP A 47 -21.87 -3.65 -27.43
C ASP A 47 -20.81 -4.61 -26.87
N ALA A 48 -19.93 -5.14 -27.73
CA ALA A 48 -18.83 -5.99 -27.30
C ALA A 48 -17.82 -5.25 -26.41
N THR A 49 -17.56 -3.97 -26.70
CA THR A 49 -16.69 -3.10 -25.89
C THR A 49 -17.29 -2.90 -24.49
N ALA A 50 -18.59 -2.60 -24.41
CA ALA A 50 -19.30 -2.47 -23.14
C ALA A 50 -19.23 -3.77 -22.32
N SER A 51 -19.54 -4.92 -22.94
CA SER A 51 -19.43 -6.23 -22.29
C SER A 51 -18.01 -6.52 -21.79
N LYS A 52 -16.99 -6.15 -22.56
CA LYS A 52 -15.58 -6.32 -22.17
C LYS A 52 -15.21 -5.44 -20.97
N ILE A 53 -15.67 -4.20 -20.95
CA ILE A 53 -15.45 -3.27 -19.84
C ILE A 53 -16.10 -3.83 -18.57
N ASP A 54 -17.33 -4.33 -18.65
CA ASP A 54 -18.02 -4.94 -17.51
C ASP A 54 -17.29 -6.19 -17.00
N ALA A 55 -16.83 -7.05 -17.89
CA ALA A 55 -16.03 -8.22 -17.52
C ALA A 55 -14.71 -7.83 -16.83
N ILE A 56 -14.01 -6.80 -17.34
CA ILE A 56 -12.77 -6.27 -16.73
C ILE A 56 -13.07 -5.68 -15.35
N ALA A 57 -14.15 -4.90 -15.22
CA ALA A 57 -14.57 -4.31 -13.96
C ALA A 57 -14.91 -5.40 -12.92
N TYR A 58 -15.65 -6.43 -13.34
CA TYR A 58 -15.97 -7.58 -12.49
C TYR A 58 -14.72 -8.29 -11.98
N VAL A 59 -13.76 -8.59 -12.88
CA VAL A 59 -12.49 -9.22 -12.48
C VAL A 59 -11.71 -8.31 -11.53
N ALA A 60 -11.67 -7.00 -11.79
CA ALA A 60 -11.01 -6.05 -10.92
C ALA A 60 -11.65 -6.00 -9.52
N ASP A 61 -12.97 -6.08 -9.43
CA ASP A 61 -13.68 -6.11 -8.15
C ASP A 61 -13.45 -7.43 -7.40
N GLN A 62 -13.42 -8.58 -8.09
CA GLN A 62 -13.02 -9.86 -7.50
C GLN A 62 -11.59 -9.80 -6.93
N LEU A 63 -10.65 -9.24 -7.70
CA LEU A 63 -9.27 -9.08 -7.24
C LEU A 63 -9.16 -8.17 -6.01
N LYS A 64 -9.98 -7.11 -5.90
CA LYS A 64 -10.02 -6.28 -4.69
C LYS A 64 -10.51 -7.07 -3.48
N VAL A 65 -11.59 -7.83 -3.64
CA VAL A 65 -12.14 -8.67 -2.56
C VAL A 65 -11.13 -9.73 -2.12
N ASP A 66 -10.44 -10.36 -3.06
CA ASP A 66 -9.37 -11.32 -2.76
C ASP A 66 -8.24 -10.65 -2.00
N LEU A 67 -7.76 -9.49 -2.44
CA LEU A 67 -6.69 -8.75 -1.75
C LEU A 67 -7.09 -8.37 -0.33
N GLU A 68 -8.32 -7.88 -0.11
CA GLU A 68 -8.82 -7.56 1.23
C GLU A 68 -8.90 -8.81 2.12
N THR A 69 -9.37 -9.93 1.56
CA THR A 69 -9.46 -11.21 2.26
C THR A 69 -8.08 -11.71 2.68
N TRP A 70 -7.11 -11.72 1.76
CA TRP A 70 -5.74 -12.17 2.04
C TRP A 70 -5.02 -11.24 3.02
N SER A 71 -5.21 -9.93 2.89
CA SER A 71 -4.68 -8.94 3.84
C SER A 71 -5.22 -9.18 5.26
N THR A 72 -6.52 -9.40 5.39
CA THR A 72 -7.18 -9.69 6.68
C THR A 72 -6.64 -10.99 7.30
N ARG A 73 -6.46 -12.04 6.48
CA ARG A 73 -5.87 -13.30 6.93
C ARG A 73 -4.44 -13.12 7.43
N LEU A 74 -3.62 -12.36 6.71
CA LEU A 74 -2.25 -12.05 7.12
C LEU A 74 -2.24 -11.33 8.46
N GLN A 75 -3.07 -10.29 8.63
CA GLN A 75 -3.16 -9.54 9.87
C GLN A 75 -3.50 -10.44 11.07
N LYS A 76 -4.46 -11.36 10.89
CA LYS A 76 -4.84 -12.32 11.94
C LYS A 76 -3.71 -13.28 12.30
N VAL A 77 -2.97 -13.79 11.32
CA VAL A 77 -1.81 -14.67 11.56
C VAL A 77 -0.72 -13.93 12.32
N VAL A 78 -0.42 -12.69 11.92
CA VAL A 78 0.56 -11.83 12.61
C VAL A 78 0.13 -11.58 14.04
N GLU A 79 -1.15 -11.26 14.27
CA GLU A 79 -1.69 -11.03 15.60
C GLU A 79 -1.54 -12.26 16.50
N LEU A 80 -1.92 -13.45 16.01
CA LEU A 80 -1.79 -14.70 16.75
C LEU A 80 -0.34 -14.99 17.17
N HIS A 81 0.61 -14.85 16.24
CA HIS A 81 2.01 -15.07 16.55
C HIS A 81 2.57 -14.01 17.49
N THR A 82 2.14 -12.76 17.34
CA THR A 82 2.51 -11.66 18.24
C THR A 82 2.04 -11.93 19.67
N GLN A 83 0.82 -12.44 19.85
CA GLN A 83 0.32 -12.83 21.17
C GLN A 83 1.16 -13.96 21.79
N VAL A 84 1.51 -14.99 21.03
CA VAL A 84 2.37 -16.08 21.50
C VAL A 84 3.76 -15.57 21.90
N ILE A 85 4.38 -14.74 21.05
CA ILE A 85 5.68 -14.13 21.33
C ILE A 85 5.61 -13.31 22.62
N ASN A 86 4.59 -12.47 22.78
CA ASN A 86 4.42 -11.64 23.97
C ASN A 86 4.22 -12.48 25.23
N LYS A 87 3.47 -13.59 25.14
CA LYS A 87 3.33 -14.54 26.26
C LYS A 87 4.67 -15.15 26.65
N ARG A 88 5.49 -15.57 25.68
CA ARG A 88 6.83 -16.13 25.93
C ARG A 88 7.80 -15.09 26.48
N LYS A 89 7.75 -13.85 26.00
CA LYS A 89 8.51 -12.72 26.55
C LYS A 89 8.16 -12.50 28.03
N LYS A 90 6.87 -12.40 28.36
CA LYS A 90 6.41 -12.24 29.75
C LYS A 90 6.85 -13.41 30.65
N GLN A 91 6.77 -14.64 30.16
CA GLN A 91 7.27 -15.81 30.90
C GLN A 91 8.77 -15.71 31.19
N LEU A 92 9.57 -15.28 30.21
CA LEU A 92 11.00 -15.08 30.39
C LEU A 92 11.30 -13.93 31.36
N GLU A 93 10.56 -12.83 31.28
CA GLU A 93 10.67 -11.70 32.21
C GLU A 93 10.32 -12.10 33.64
N HIS A 94 9.23 -12.84 33.85
CA HIS A 94 8.88 -13.36 35.17
C HIS A 94 9.95 -14.30 35.72
N LEU A 95 10.53 -15.17 34.88
CA LEU A 95 11.64 -16.03 35.29
C LEU A 95 12.85 -15.20 35.73
N LYS A 96 13.24 -14.19 34.94
CA LYS A 96 14.35 -13.29 35.29
C LYS A 96 14.07 -12.54 36.59
N ALA A 97 12.88 -11.95 36.74
CA ALA A 97 12.48 -11.23 37.94
C ALA A 97 12.49 -12.13 39.18
N TYR A 98 12.03 -13.38 39.04
CA TYR A 98 12.09 -14.37 40.12
C TYR A 98 13.53 -14.69 40.51
N LEU A 99 14.44 -14.90 39.54
CA LEU A 99 15.86 -15.14 39.82
C LEU A 99 16.51 -13.94 40.53
N VAL A 100 16.20 -12.71 40.10
CA VAL A 100 16.68 -11.48 40.76
C VAL A 100 16.21 -11.44 42.21
N ARG A 101 14.91 -11.68 42.46
CA ARG A 101 14.36 -11.74 43.82
C ARG A 101 15.06 -12.77 44.70
N LEU A 102 15.43 -13.93 44.16
CA LEU A 102 16.18 -14.94 44.92
C LEU A 102 17.60 -14.47 45.26
N ASN A 103 18.26 -13.72 44.38
CA ASN A 103 19.56 -13.10 44.66
C ASN A 103 19.44 -12.00 45.72
N GLU A 104 18.43 -11.13 45.65
CA GLU A 104 18.14 -10.10 46.65
C GLU A 104 17.86 -10.68 48.04
N LEU A 105 17.17 -11.83 48.11
CA LEU A 105 16.93 -12.56 49.36
C LEU A 105 18.17 -13.33 49.87
N GLY A 106 19.31 -13.25 49.16
CA GLY A 106 20.55 -13.94 49.52
C GLY A 106 20.53 -15.45 49.25
N MET A 107 19.49 -15.99 48.61
CA MET A 107 19.38 -17.42 48.28
C MET A 107 20.28 -17.81 47.11
N LEU A 108 20.54 -16.87 46.18
CA LEU A 108 21.47 -17.05 45.07
C LEU A 108 22.62 -16.04 45.19
N LYS A 109 23.85 -16.51 44.97
CA LYS A 109 25.03 -15.64 44.87
C LYS A 109 25.06 -14.93 43.52
N ASP A 110 25.84 -13.85 43.41
CA ASP A 110 25.96 -13.05 42.19
C ASP A 110 26.45 -13.84 40.97
N LYS A 111 27.10 -14.98 41.20
CA LYS A 111 27.47 -15.96 40.16
C LYS A 111 27.02 -17.35 40.60
N VAL A 112 26.17 -17.97 39.78
CA VAL A 112 25.67 -19.34 39.98
C VAL A 112 26.12 -20.21 38.82
N ILE A 113 26.91 -21.24 39.11
CA ILE A 113 27.45 -22.16 38.10
C ILE A 113 26.63 -23.45 38.11
N GLY A 114 26.07 -23.81 36.96
CA GLY A 114 25.49 -25.13 36.69
C GLY A 114 26.44 -26.02 35.89
N THR A 115 25.97 -27.20 35.49
CA THR A 115 26.80 -28.21 34.82
C THR A 115 27.37 -27.76 33.47
N GLN A 116 26.61 -26.97 32.70
CA GLN A 116 26.99 -26.50 31.37
C GLN A 116 26.82 -24.99 31.16
N ARG A 117 26.21 -24.29 32.11
CA ARG A 117 25.80 -22.88 31.99
C ARG A 117 25.99 -22.18 33.32
N ARG A 118 26.08 -20.85 33.29
CA ARG A 118 26.13 -20.01 34.48
C ARG A 118 25.12 -18.87 34.40
N ILE A 119 24.72 -18.36 35.56
CA ILE A 119 23.89 -17.17 35.73
C ILE A 119 24.75 -16.13 36.44
N ASP A 120 24.91 -14.97 35.81
CA ASP A 120 25.61 -13.82 36.37
C ASP A 120 24.57 -12.72 36.65
N PHE A 121 24.49 -12.26 37.90
CA PHE A 121 23.69 -11.09 38.28
C PHE A 121 24.55 -9.83 38.12
N GLN A 122 24.04 -8.86 37.37
CA GLN A 122 24.74 -7.61 37.07
C GLN A 122 23.83 -6.43 37.34
N ASN A 123 24.39 -5.35 37.87
CA ASN A 123 23.67 -4.10 37.98
C ASN A 123 23.59 -3.42 36.61
N SER A 124 22.41 -2.92 36.28
CA SER A 124 22.23 -2.05 35.12
C SER A 124 23.20 -0.87 35.19
N PRO A 125 23.72 -0.39 34.04
CA PRO A 125 24.45 0.87 34.02
C PRO A 125 23.54 1.99 34.56
N LYS A 126 24.14 2.96 35.26
CA LYS A 126 23.40 4.08 35.84
C LYS A 126 22.64 4.82 34.73
N SER A 127 21.31 4.84 34.79
CA SER A 127 20.47 5.67 33.94
C SER A 127 20.28 7.05 34.56
N VAL A 128 20.24 8.08 33.73
CA VAL A 128 19.92 9.45 34.15
C VAL A 128 18.48 9.74 33.78
N GLU A 129 17.65 10.06 34.77
CA GLU A 129 16.32 10.62 34.55
C GLU A 129 16.44 12.14 34.51
N LEU A 130 15.95 12.75 33.44
CA LEU A 130 15.93 14.20 33.30
C LEU A 130 14.82 14.76 34.18
N LEU A 131 15.19 15.64 35.11
CA LEU A 131 14.25 16.31 36.02
C LEU A 131 13.63 17.58 35.43
N VAL A 132 14.11 18.00 34.26
CA VAL A 132 13.73 19.24 33.57
C VAL A 132 13.44 18.95 32.11
N GLU A 133 12.71 19.87 31.47
CA GLU A 133 12.43 19.78 30.04
C GLU A 133 13.72 19.94 29.22
N PRO A 134 13.82 19.30 28.04
CA PRO A 134 15.03 19.35 27.21
C PRO A 134 15.51 20.75 26.83
N GLU A 135 14.60 21.73 26.81
CA GLU A 135 14.88 23.14 26.47
C GLU A 135 15.55 23.90 27.63
N GLU A 136 15.35 23.45 28.86
CA GLU A 136 15.96 24.02 30.08
C GLU A 136 17.33 23.43 30.39
N LEU A 137 17.73 22.37 29.66
CA LEU A 137 19.06 21.78 29.79
C LEU A 137 20.14 22.77 29.34
N PRO A 138 21.35 22.77 29.93
CA PRO A 138 22.46 23.52 29.37
C PRO A 138 22.73 23.10 27.91
N GLN A 139 23.17 24.04 27.06
CA GLN A 139 23.40 23.80 25.62
C GLN A 139 24.31 22.60 25.33
N GLU A 140 25.26 22.29 26.22
CA GLU A 140 26.17 21.15 26.14
C GLU A 140 25.45 19.77 26.17
N TYR A 141 24.23 19.73 26.70
CA TYR A 141 23.39 18.54 26.81
C TYR A 141 22.17 18.57 25.86
N GLN A 142 22.07 19.59 25.00
CA GLN A 142 21.00 19.73 24.00
C GLN A 142 21.45 19.24 22.61
N THR A 143 20.54 18.63 21.84
CA THR A 143 20.77 18.29 20.43
C THR A 143 19.76 19.05 19.54
N ILE A 144 20.26 19.87 18.62
CA ILE A 144 19.42 20.62 17.67
C ILE A 144 19.06 19.72 16.48
N LYS A 145 17.76 19.47 16.26
CA LYS A 145 17.27 18.66 15.13
C LYS A 145 16.69 19.55 14.03
N VAL A 146 17.34 19.59 12.87
CA VAL A 146 16.83 20.28 11.69
C VAL A 146 15.94 19.32 10.88
N THR A 147 14.69 19.71 10.62
CA THR A 147 13.73 18.90 9.85
C THR A 147 13.25 19.66 8.60
N ALA A 148 13.11 18.92 7.49
CA ALA A 148 12.66 19.49 6.23
C ALA A 148 11.15 19.72 6.22
N LYS A 149 10.74 20.92 5.81
CA LYS A 149 9.32 21.31 5.69
C LYS A 149 8.79 21.08 4.28
N SER A 150 8.68 19.80 3.90
CA SER A 150 8.29 19.37 2.55
C SER A 150 6.93 19.91 2.08
N LYS A 151 5.97 20.17 2.99
CA LYS A 151 4.68 20.78 2.66
C LYS A 151 4.82 22.24 2.22
N GLU A 152 5.60 23.03 2.95
CA GLU A 152 5.84 24.44 2.63
C GLU A 152 6.62 24.58 1.31
N ILE A 153 7.57 23.68 1.05
CA ILE A 153 8.31 23.62 -0.23
C ILE A 153 7.36 23.32 -1.40
N LEU A 154 6.38 22.43 -1.21
CA LEU A 154 5.42 22.09 -2.25
C LEU A 154 4.40 23.22 -2.50
N GLU A 155 4.07 24.00 -1.47
CA GLU A 155 3.25 25.21 -1.61
C GLU A 155 4.01 26.34 -2.32
N ALA A 156 5.29 26.55 -2.00
CA ALA A 156 6.18 27.47 -2.72
C ALA A 156 6.25 27.11 -4.22
N TYR A 157 6.44 25.83 -4.56
CA TYR A 157 6.40 25.35 -5.94
C TYR A 157 5.06 25.65 -6.63
N LYS A 158 3.92 25.47 -5.95
CA LYS A 158 2.59 25.79 -6.49
C LYS A 158 2.37 27.30 -6.69
N ARG A 159 3.03 28.14 -5.89
CA ARG A 159 3.00 29.61 -6.01
C ARG A 159 3.96 30.15 -7.08
N GLY A 160 4.78 29.30 -7.70
CA GLY A 160 5.73 29.69 -8.74
C GLY A 160 7.09 30.14 -8.21
N GLU A 161 7.40 29.89 -6.94
CA GLU A 161 8.74 30.13 -6.38
C GLU A 161 9.72 29.05 -6.86
N ASP A 162 10.93 29.45 -7.24
CA ASP A 162 11.94 28.50 -7.69
C ASP A 162 12.46 27.67 -6.52
N THR A 163 12.08 26.39 -6.53
CA THR A 163 12.44 25.38 -5.52
C THR A 163 13.34 24.29 -6.12
N SER A 164 13.79 24.47 -7.37
CA SER A 164 14.57 23.47 -8.12
C SER A 164 15.91 23.11 -7.46
N ALA A 165 16.50 24.04 -6.71
CA ALA A 165 17.73 23.82 -5.95
C ALA A 165 17.55 22.93 -4.72
N ILE A 166 16.31 22.77 -4.20
CA ILE A 166 16.04 22.13 -2.91
C ILE A 166 15.06 20.95 -2.98
N ALA A 167 14.26 20.80 -4.05
CA ALA A 167 13.32 19.70 -4.20
C ALA A 167 12.99 19.37 -5.66
N LYS A 168 12.77 18.08 -5.94
CA LYS A 168 12.26 17.58 -7.22
C LYS A 168 10.79 17.21 -7.09
N VAL A 169 9.91 17.86 -7.87
CA VAL A 169 8.47 17.55 -7.88
C VAL A 169 8.15 16.56 -9.00
N SER A 170 7.60 15.40 -8.66
CA SER A 170 7.18 14.37 -9.61
C SER A 170 5.66 14.20 -9.62
N GLN A 171 5.06 14.07 -10.80
CA GLN A 171 3.65 13.71 -10.98
C GLN A 171 3.53 12.35 -11.68
N SER A 172 2.78 11.42 -11.08
CA SER A 172 2.44 10.12 -11.67
C SER A 172 0.93 10.02 -11.93
N LYS A 173 0.55 9.43 -13.06
CA LYS A 173 -0.85 9.11 -13.38
C LYS A 173 -1.20 7.73 -12.80
N HIS A 174 -2.41 7.59 -12.25
CA HIS A 174 -2.93 6.33 -11.70
C HIS A 174 -4.35 6.07 -12.18
N VAL A 175 -4.68 4.81 -12.49
CA VAL A 175 -6.02 4.39 -12.93
C VAL A 175 -6.93 4.22 -11.71
N ARG A 176 -8.19 4.67 -11.80
CA ARG A 176 -9.21 4.49 -10.77
C ARG A 176 -10.50 3.97 -11.39
N PHE A 177 -10.91 2.78 -10.98
CA PHE A 177 -12.21 2.20 -11.34
C PHE A 177 -13.31 2.80 -10.45
N ARG A 178 -14.47 3.18 -11.03
CA ARG A 178 -15.64 3.71 -10.31
C ARG A 178 -16.90 3.03 -10.84
N SER A 179 -17.87 2.75 -9.96
CA SER A 179 -19.21 2.31 -10.36
C SER A 179 -20.07 3.52 -10.74
N LEU A 180 -20.84 3.40 -11.82
CA LEU A 180 -21.91 4.34 -12.14
C LEU A 180 -23.16 3.89 -11.38
N SER A 181 -23.54 4.62 -10.33
CA SER A 181 -24.84 4.41 -9.68
C SER A 181 -25.93 4.93 -10.63
N GLN A 182 -26.78 4.04 -11.15
CA GLN A 182 -28.04 4.46 -11.75
C GLN A 182 -28.92 5.02 -10.63
N LYS A 183 -29.11 6.34 -10.63
CA LYS A 183 -30.19 6.97 -9.86
C LYS A 183 -31.50 6.39 -10.40
N GLN A 184 -32.14 5.53 -9.62
CA GLN A 184 -33.56 5.26 -9.77
C GLN A 184 -34.27 6.62 -9.59
N SER A 185 -34.82 7.14 -10.68
CA SER A 185 -35.76 8.26 -10.68
C SER A 185 -37.16 7.69 -10.81
#